data_AF-A0A7R8ZHE2-F1
#
_entry.id   AF-A0A7R8ZHE2-F1
#
_cell.length_a   1.000
_cell.length_b   1.000
_cell.length_c   1.000
_cell.angle_alpha   90.00
_cell.angle_beta   90.00
_cell.angle_gamma   90.00
#
_symmetry.space_group_name_H-M   'P 1'
#
loop_
_entity.id
_entity.type
_entity.pdbx_description
1 polymer ?
#
loop_
_entity_poly.entity_id
_entity_poly.type
_entity_poly.pdbx_seq_one_letter_code
_entity_poly.pdbx_strand_id
1 'polypeptide(L)'
;SFEQFCINFANENLQQFFVQHIFKLEQEEYNLEAINWQHIEFVDNQDALDLIAVKQLNIMALIDEEAKFPKGTDQTMLAKLHKTHGTHRNYLKPKSDINTSFGMNHFAGVVFYDTRGL
;
A
#
# COMPACT_ATOMS: atom_id res chain seq x y z
N SER A 1 4.70 3.32 -13.12
CA SER A 1 3.82 4.46 -13.47
C SER A 1 2.70 4.55 -12.44
N PHE A 2 1.99 5.69 -12.40
CA PHE A 2 0.82 5.87 -11.55
C PHE A 2 -0.28 4.84 -11.81
N GLU A 3 -0.51 4.52 -13.08
CA GLU A 3 -1.51 3.52 -13.47
C GLU A 3 -1.26 2.17 -12.79
N GLN A 4 -0.02 1.67 -12.85
CA GLN A 4 0.34 0.43 -12.16
C GLN A 4 0.18 0.52 -10.65
N PHE A 5 0.43 1.70 -10.06
CA PHE A 5 0.20 1.94 -8.64
C PHE A 5 -1.28 1.83 -8.29
N CYS A 6 -2.17 2.43 -9.09
CA CYS A 6 -3.63 2.31 -8.93
C CYS A 6 -4.13 0.87 -9.11
N ILE A 7 -3.59 0.14 -10.09
CA ILE A 7 -3.90 -1.28 -10.30
C ILE A 7 -3.52 -2.11 -9.06
N ASN A 8 -2.32 -1.89 -8.54
CA ASN A 8 -1.85 -2.62 -7.35
C ASN A 8 -2.62 -2.22 -6.10
N PHE A 9 -3.02 -0.95 -5.96
CA PHE A 9 -3.91 -0.53 -4.88
C PHE A 9 -5.28 -1.22 -4.95
N ALA A 10 -5.86 -1.37 -6.14
CA ALA A 10 -7.10 -2.14 -6.31
C ALA A 10 -6.91 -3.61 -5.89
N ASN A 11 -5.79 -4.22 -6.27
CA ASN A 11 -5.46 -5.59 -5.86
C ASN A 11 -5.29 -5.74 -4.34
N GLU A 12 -4.66 -4.76 -3.67
CA GLU A 12 -4.55 -4.76 -2.20
C GLU A 12 -5.93 -4.69 -1.52
N ASN A 13 -6.87 -3.91 -2.06
CA ASN A 13 -8.23 -3.88 -1.53
C ASN A 13 -8.95 -5.21 -1.73
N LEU A 14 -8.79 -5.84 -2.89
CA LEU A 14 -9.34 -7.18 -3.15
C LEU A 14 -8.75 -8.23 -2.22
N GLN A 15 -7.44 -8.18 -1.97
CA GLN A 15 -6.78 -9.05 -1.02
C GLN A 15 -7.34 -8.85 0.40
N GLN A 16 -7.49 -7.59 0.86
CA GLN A 16 -8.02 -7.32 2.19
C GLN A 16 -9.48 -7.76 2.30
N PHE A 17 -10.28 -7.56 1.25
CA PHE A 17 -11.64 -8.07 1.19
C PHE A 17 -11.67 -9.60 1.30
N PHE A 18 -10.80 -10.31 0.56
CA PHE A 18 -10.70 -11.76 0.63
C PHE A 18 -10.30 -12.24 2.03
N VAL A 19 -9.28 -11.63 2.64
CA VAL A 19 -8.81 -11.96 3.99
C VAL A 19 -9.88 -11.68 5.03
N GLN A 20 -10.62 -10.58 4.94
CA GLN A 20 -11.68 -10.27 5.91
C GLN A 20 -12.93 -11.13 5.71
N HIS A 21 -13.31 -11.41 4.46
CA HIS A 21 -14.60 -12.01 4.15
C HIS A 21 -14.55 -13.54 4.17
N ILE A 22 -13.56 -14.16 3.52
CA ILE A 22 -13.46 -15.63 3.48
C ILE A 22 -13.17 -16.17 4.88
N PHE A 23 -12.23 -15.57 5.63
CA PHE A 23 -11.91 -16.06 6.97
C PHE A 23 -13.07 -15.89 7.94
N LYS A 24 -13.82 -14.79 7.85
CA LYS A 24 -15.00 -14.60 8.68
C LYS A 24 -16.09 -15.64 8.37
N LEU A 25 -16.34 -15.91 7.08
CA LEU A 25 -17.29 -16.92 6.65
C LEU A 25 -16.85 -18.33 7.08
N GLU A 26 -15.59 -18.69 6.87
CA GLU A 26 -15.04 -19.99 7.31
C GLU A 26 -15.14 -20.15 8.83
N GLN A 27 -14.83 -19.10 9.59
CA GLN A 27 -14.93 -19.15 11.06
C GLN A 27 -16.38 -19.28 11.54
N GLU A 28 -17.34 -18.65 10.86
CA GLU A 28 -18.78 -18.83 11.14
C GLU A 28 -19.23 -20.28 10.88
N GLU A 29 -18.83 -20.88 9.75
CA GLU A 29 -19.14 -22.29 9.43
C GLU A 29 -18.50 -23.27 10.41
N TYR A 30 -17.21 -23.10 10.76
CA TYR A 30 -16.54 -23.98 11.73
C TYR A 30 -17.19 -23.94 13.12
N ASN A 31 -17.68 -22.75 13.54
CA ASN A 31 -18.43 -22.60 14.78
C ASN A 31 -19.78 -23.32 14.74
N LEU A 32 -20.47 -23.31 13.60
CA LEU A 32 -21.74 -24.02 13.40
C LEU A 32 -21.55 -25.55 13.45
N GLU A 33 -20.47 -26.05 12.86
CA GLU A 33 -20.19 -27.48 12.76
C GLU A 33 -19.46 -28.06 14.00
N ALA A 34 -19.14 -27.24 15.00
CA ALA A 34 -18.36 -27.60 16.19
C ALA A 34 -17.03 -28.31 15.86
N ILE A 35 -16.41 -27.92 14.75
CA ILE A 35 -15.15 -28.49 14.28
C ILE A 35 -13.98 -27.78 14.97
N ASN A 36 -13.07 -28.58 15.52
CA ASN A 36 -11.87 -28.07 16.16
C ASN A 36 -10.86 -27.63 15.08
N TRP A 37 -10.83 -26.34 14.76
CA TRP A 37 -10.01 -25.76 13.69
C TRP A 37 -8.67 -25.23 14.23
N GLN A 38 -7.58 -25.41 13.46
CA GLN A 38 -6.32 -24.72 13.74
C GLN A 38 -6.33 -23.33 13.10
N HIS A 39 -6.04 -22.31 13.89
CA HIS A 39 -5.94 -20.93 13.43
C HIS A 39 -4.94 -20.84 12.25
N ILE A 40 -5.43 -20.49 11.07
CA ILE A 40 -4.58 -20.19 9.92
C ILE A 40 -4.03 -18.78 10.15
N GLU A 41 -2.70 -18.65 10.28
CA GLU A 41 -2.05 -17.35 10.27
C GLU A 41 -2.17 -16.73 8.87
N PHE A 42 -2.84 -15.58 8.79
CA PHE A 42 -2.94 -14.80 7.56
C PHE A 42 -2.08 -13.55 7.64
N VAL A 43 -1.55 -13.14 6.48
CA VAL A 43 -0.79 -11.90 6.35
C VAL A 43 -1.78 -10.78 6.05
N ASP A 44 -2.11 -9.99 7.07
CA ASP A 44 -2.93 -8.78 6.94
C ASP A 44 -2.16 -7.69 6.18
N ASN A 45 -2.77 -7.18 5.11
CA ASN A 45 -2.23 -6.11 4.28
C ASN A 45 -2.78 -4.72 4.64
N GLN A 46 -3.52 -4.57 5.75
CA GLN A 46 -4.07 -3.30 6.21
C GLN A 46 -3.00 -2.21 6.34
N ASP A 47 -1.80 -2.54 6.84
CA ASP A 47 -0.71 -1.56 6.96
C ASP A 47 -0.21 -1.06 5.59
N ALA A 48 -0.38 -1.82 4.50
CA ALA A 48 -0.09 -1.35 3.15
C ALA A 48 -1.21 -0.42 2.65
N LEU A 49 -2.48 -0.78 2.87
CA LEU A 49 -3.64 0.06 2.54
C LEU A 49 -3.63 1.40 3.28
N ASP A 50 -3.27 1.37 4.56
CA ASP A 50 -3.09 2.53 5.41
C ASP A 50 -2.06 3.50 4.85
N LEU A 51 -0.91 2.98 4.43
CA LEU A 51 0.14 3.77 3.80
C LEU A 51 -0.30 4.33 2.43
N ILE A 52 -1.04 3.56 1.64
CA ILE A 52 -1.42 3.97 0.27
C ILE A 52 -2.51 5.05 0.29
N ALA A 53 -3.62 4.84 1.02
CA ALA A 53 -4.82 5.67 0.87
C ALA A 53 -5.68 5.89 2.13
N VAL A 54 -5.48 5.16 3.23
CA VAL A 54 -6.42 5.21 4.39
C VAL A 54 -5.96 6.15 5.51
N LYS A 55 -4.70 6.07 5.96
CA LYS A 55 -4.22 6.91 7.07
C LYS A 55 -3.95 8.35 6.63
N GLN A 56 -3.90 9.29 7.58
CA GLN A 56 -3.50 10.66 7.27
C GLN A 56 -2.09 10.70 6.68
N LEU A 57 -1.86 11.67 5.79
CA LEU A 57 -0.59 11.83 5.08
C LEU A 57 -0.16 10.56 4.33
N ASN A 58 -1.12 9.77 3.85
CA ASN A 58 -0.84 8.62 2.98
C ASN A 58 -0.28 9.05 1.62
N ILE A 59 0.22 8.09 0.84
CA ILE A 59 0.86 8.35 -0.45
C ILE A 59 -0.08 9.08 -1.41
N MET A 60 -1.33 8.63 -1.57
CA MET A 60 -2.31 9.27 -2.46
C MET A 60 -2.61 10.71 -2.05
N ALA A 61 -2.72 10.98 -0.74
CA ALA A 61 -2.95 12.31 -0.20
C ALA A 61 -1.75 13.25 -0.45
N LEU A 62 -0.53 12.74 -0.30
CA LEU A 62 0.68 13.54 -0.57
C LEU A 62 0.87 13.82 -2.07
N ILE A 63 0.51 12.88 -2.94
CA ILE A 63 0.47 13.09 -4.40
C ILE A 63 -0.58 14.17 -4.74
N ASP A 64 -1.81 14.04 -4.23
CA ASP A 64 -2.89 15.00 -4.48
C ASP A 64 -2.56 16.42 -4.00
N GLU A 65 -1.90 16.54 -2.84
CA GLU A 65 -1.45 17.82 -2.30
C GLU A 65 -0.39 18.48 -3.21
N GLU A 66 0.63 17.73 -3.66
CA GLU A 66 1.69 18.29 -4.50
C GLU A 66 1.23 18.57 -5.93
N ALA A 67 0.32 17.77 -6.49
CA ALA A 67 -0.26 18.02 -7.80
C ALA A 67 -1.04 19.36 -7.85
N LYS A 68 -1.58 19.80 -6.72
CA LYS A 68 -2.29 21.09 -6.56
C LYS A 68 -1.35 22.23 -6.17
N PHE A 69 -0.11 21.95 -5.79
CA PHE A 69 0.82 22.96 -5.34
C PHE A 69 1.39 23.74 -6.53
N PRO A 70 1.32 25.09 -6.56
CA PRO A 70 1.75 25.88 -7.72
C PRO A 70 3.22 25.72 -8.14
N LYS A 71 4.06 25.19 -7.24
CA LYS A 71 5.48 24.88 -7.49
C LYS A 71 5.79 23.39 -7.25
N GLY A 72 4.76 22.54 -7.26
CA GLY A 72 4.89 21.10 -7.11
C GLY A 72 5.63 20.52 -8.32
N THR A 73 6.52 19.58 -8.06
CA THR A 73 7.27 18.83 -9.07
C THR A 73 7.36 17.38 -8.61
N ASP A 74 7.59 16.47 -9.55
CA ASP A 74 7.83 15.05 -9.25
C ASP A 74 8.94 14.86 -8.19
N GLN A 75 9.97 15.72 -8.23
CA GLN A 75 11.08 15.68 -7.28
C GLN A 75 10.67 16.15 -5.87
N THR A 76 9.90 17.24 -5.76
CA THR A 76 9.44 17.72 -4.44
C THR A 76 8.44 16.75 -3.82
N MET A 77 7.56 16.17 -4.64
CA MET A 77 6.65 15.09 -4.25
C MET A 77 7.42 13.86 -3.74
N LEU A 78 8.39 13.36 -4.52
CA LEU A 78 9.20 12.22 -4.11
C LEU A 78 9.97 12.49 -2.81
N ALA A 79 10.57 13.68 -2.67
CA ALA A 79 11.25 14.09 -1.45
C ALA A 79 10.31 14.11 -0.24
N LYS A 80 9.06 14.54 -0.42
CA LYS A 80 8.02 14.52 0.62
C LYS A 80 7.65 13.10 1.02
N LEU A 81 7.41 12.21 0.05
CA LEU A 81 7.16 10.79 0.30
C LEU A 81 8.32 10.14 1.08
N HIS A 82 9.56 10.38 0.63
CA HIS A 82 10.77 9.90 1.29
C HIS A 82 10.94 10.42 2.71
N LYS A 83 10.55 11.67 2.97
CA LYS A 83 10.61 12.29 4.30
C LYS A 83 9.54 11.71 5.23
N THR A 84 8.31 11.58 4.74
CA THR A 84 7.16 11.15 5.56
C THR A 84 7.18 9.65 5.85
N HIS A 85 7.55 8.82 4.86
CA HIS A 85 7.40 7.35 4.95
C HIS A 85 8.72 6.58 4.92
N GLY A 86 9.87 7.24 4.91
CA GLY A 86 11.17 6.57 4.76
C GLY A 86 11.52 5.51 5.81
N THR A 87 10.80 5.45 6.93
CA THR A 87 10.95 4.46 8.00
C THR A 87 9.81 3.43 8.06
N HIS A 88 8.79 3.58 7.21
CA HIS A 88 7.63 2.69 7.19
C HIS A 88 8.00 1.35 6.56
N ARG A 89 7.63 0.22 7.19
CA ARG A 89 8.04 -1.12 6.73
C ARG A 89 7.62 -1.45 5.29
N ASN A 90 6.49 -0.91 4.85
CA ASN A 90 5.96 -1.14 3.51
C ASN A 90 6.46 -0.10 2.47
N TYR A 91 7.24 0.89 2.89
CA TYR A 91 7.79 1.90 2.00
C TYR A 91 9.29 1.66 1.81
N LEU A 92 9.75 1.71 0.56
CA LEU A 92 11.14 1.44 0.22
C LEU A 92 11.73 2.64 -0.51
N LYS A 93 12.90 3.07 -0.03
CA LYS A 93 13.74 4.03 -0.74
C LYS A 93 14.64 3.31 -1.73
N PRO A 94 14.79 3.80 -2.97
CA PRO A 94 15.81 3.29 -3.86
C PRO A 94 17.20 3.52 -3.25
N LYS A 95 18.16 2.65 -3.60
CA LYS A 95 19.54 2.74 -3.08
C LYS A 95 20.33 3.94 -3.62
N SER A 96 19.83 4.59 -4.67
CA SER A 96 20.46 5.74 -5.30
C SER A 96 19.47 6.89 -5.37
N ASP A 97 19.89 8.06 -4.91
CA ASP A 97 19.10 9.30 -4.93
C ASP A 97 18.85 9.84 -6.35
N ILE A 98 19.56 9.31 -7.36
CA ILE A 98 19.34 9.63 -8.77
C ILE A 98 18.05 8.98 -9.29
N ASN A 99 17.58 7.92 -8.63
CA ASN A 99 16.41 7.18 -9.05
C ASN A 99 15.13 7.91 -8.62
N THR A 100 14.36 8.42 -9.58
CA THR A 100 13.07 9.09 -9.36
C THR A 100 11.96 8.06 -9.17
N SER A 101 12.08 7.22 -8.14
CA SER A 101 11.06 6.22 -7.82
C SER A 101 10.92 6.01 -6.32
N PHE A 102 9.77 5.52 -5.91
CA PHE A 102 9.58 4.94 -4.58
C PHE A 102 9.15 3.48 -4.72
N GLY A 103 9.53 2.66 -3.75
CA GLY A 103 9.11 1.26 -3.68
C GLY A 103 8.02 1.05 -2.65
N MET A 104 7.21 0.04 -2.91
CA MET A 104 6.21 -0.48 -1.99
C MET A 104 6.42 -1.98 -1.81
N ASN A 105 6.33 -2.43 -0.57
CA ASN A 105 6.20 -3.84 -0.25
C ASN A 105 4.70 -4.20 -0.24
N HIS A 106 4.22 -4.72 -1.37
CA HIS A 106 2.84 -5.19 -1.52
C HIS A 106 2.70 -6.60 -0.96
N PHE A 107 1.45 -7.03 -0.75
CA PHE A 107 1.16 -8.43 -0.42
C PHE A 107 1.77 -9.40 -1.46
N ALA A 108 1.69 -9.04 -2.74
CA ALA A 108 2.23 -9.84 -3.85
C ALA A 108 3.75 -9.64 -4.10
N GLY A 109 4.44 -8.85 -3.28
CA GLY A 109 5.88 -8.59 -3.38
C GLY A 109 6.25 -7.13 -3.64
N VAL A 110 7.54 -6.88 -3.84
CA VAL A 110 8.06 -5.51 -3.96
C VAL A 110 7.87 -4.96 -5.37
N VAL A 111 7.32 -3.74 -5.48
CA VAL A 111 7.17 -3.00 -6.74
C VAL A 111 7.73 -1.59 -6.59
N PHE A 112 8.50 -1.13 -7.56
CA PHE A 112 8.98 0.25 -7.64
C PHE A 112 8.17 1.05 -8.66
N TYR A 113 7.74 2.24 -8.24
CA TYR A 113 6.96 3.17 -9.04
C TYR A 113 7.80 4.38 -9.40
N ASP A 114 8.03 4.54 -10.69
CA ASP A 114 8.58 5.75 -11.26
C ASP A 114 7.65 6.94 -11.02
N THR A 115 8.21 8.06 -10.55
CA THR A 115 7.47 9.28 -10.27
C THR A 115 7.40 10.26 -11.43
N ARG A 116 8.01 9.95 -12.57
CA ARG A 116 7.97 10.82 -13.75
C ARG A 116 6.55 10.91 -14.30
N GLY A 117 5.99 12.11 -14.35
CA GLY A 117 4.65 12.38 -14.86
C GLY A 117 3.52 11.99 -13.91
N LEU A 118 3.78 12.01 -12.59
CA LEU A 118 2.80 11.87 -11.52
C LEU A 118 2.19 13.21 -11.12
#